data_AF-A0A2E0X4J7-F1
#
_entry.id   AF-A0A2E0X4J7-F1
#
_cell.length_a   1.000
_cell.length_b   1.000
_cell.length_c   1.000
_cell.angle_alpha   90.00
_cell.angle_beta   90.00
_cell.angle_gamma   90.00
#
_symmetry.space_group_name_H-M   'P 1'
#
loop_
_entity.id
_entity.type
_entity.pdbx_description
1 polymer ?
#
loop_
_entity_poly.entity_id
_entity_poly.type
_entity_poly.pdbx_seq_one_letter_code
_entity_poly.pdbx_strand_id
1 'polypeptide(L)'
;MIRQRLQFVSLYEPHHRRRDRVAMTALLAALAVLVGVGALLTARRLLAPQADATLSTMLLAVTALGAFAAVEGSRRVWRHLWPCAYTTRQRRMDQAVGWVGSLALLLVAFGCVYPGYYTAEWLIWLPLLFADQFLRQTFFERGVEPASDVQAPQPSLSVDEASPTGEVPALDYVVAAPADGDDALAGEVLQQLFRVRDEQGVEAVYGTVAADFVPGQRHAVLHVGFCPPLVRSPEIEAEPCAGPDARVKVLQCFTHGVRLEVRLAEPARKPCRVTVDLAAIPADAPRHASA
;
A
#
# COMPACT_ATOMS: atom_id res chain seq x y z
N MET A 1 -25.15 -9.35 34.43
CA MET A 1 -23.96 -8.85 35.15
C MET A 1 -22.77 -8.58 34.21
N ILE A 2 -23.02 -8.12 32.96
CA ILE A 2 -21.99 -7.91 31.90
C ILE A 2 -22.17 -6.50 31.31
N ARG A 3 -22.13 -5.46 32.15
CA ARG A 3 -22.27 -4.06 31.70
C ARG A 3 -21.27 -3.08 32.30
N GLN A 4 -20.25 -3.57 33.01
CA GLN A 4 -19.36 -2.74 33.83
C GLN A 4 -17.89 -2.67 33.38
N ARG A 5 -17.52 -3.25 32.22
CA ARG A 5 -16.12 -3.26 31.74
C ARG A 5 -15.75 -2.23 30.66
N LEU A 6 -16.65 -1.31 30.28
CA LEU A 6 -16.38 -0.31 29.23
C LEU A 6 -16.01 1.10 29.73
N GLN A 7 -15.92 1.33 31.04
CA GLN A 7 -15.65 2.69 31.58
C GLN A 7 -14.19 2.96 31.98
N PHE A 8 -13.26 2.01 31.85
CA PHE A 8 -11.89 2.17 32.36
C PHE A 8 -10.83 2.66 31.34
N VAL A 9 -11.19 2.97 30.09
CA VAL A 9 -10.20 3.36 29.05
C VAL A 9 -10.04 4.89 28.89
N SER A 10 -10.85 5.73 29.55
CA SER A 10 -10.97 7.16 29.18
C SER A 10 -10.32 8.20 30.11
N LEU A 11 -9.29 7.85 30.90
CA LEU A 11 -8.65 8.81 31.82
C LEU A 11 -7.14 8.99 31.64
N TYR A 12 -6.51 8.38 30.62
CA TYR A 12 -5.05 8.42 30.43
C TYR A 12 -4.59 9.16 29.15
N GLU A 13 -5.20 10.29 28.76
CA GLU A 13 -4.91 10.89 27.44
C GLU A 13 -4.68 12.43 27.27
N PRO A 14 -4.41 13.27 28.28
CA PRO A 14 -4.13 14.70 28.02
C PRO A 14 -2.64 15.04 27.80
N HIS A 15 -1.69 14.30 28.39
CA HIS A 15 -0.27 14.73 28.37
C HIS A 15 0.50 14.37 27.09
N HIS A 16 0.16 13.28 26.40
CA HIS A 16 0.81 12.90 25.13
C HIS A 16 0.54 13.93 24.02
N ARG A 17 -0.72 14.36 23.86
CA ARG A 17 -1.11 15.32 22.80
C ARG A 17 -0.36 16.65 22.81
N ARG A 18 0.11 17.13 23.97
CA ARG A 18 0.83 18.42 24.05
C ARG A 18 2.29 18.30 23.60
N ARG A 19 2.97 17.20 23.94
CA ARG A 19 4.36 16.96 23.52
C ARG A 19 4.45 16.78 22.01
N ASP A 20 3.49 16.07 21.42
CA ASP A 20 3.47 15.81 19.98
C ASP A 20 3.31 17.09 19.16
N ARG A 21 2.50 18.06 19.65
CA ARG A 21 2.33 19.35 18.98
C ARG A 21 3.60 20.18 18.96
N VAL A 22 4.34 20.25 20.07
CA VAL A 22 5.60 21.01 20.13
C VAL A 22 6.63 20.41 19.19
N ALA A 23 6.77 19.08 19.21
CA ALA A 23 7.66 18.36 18.31
C ALA A 23 7.28 18.57 16.82
N MET A 24 5.98 18.57 16.51
CA MET A 24 5.46 18.87 15.18
C MET A 24 5.84 20.27 14.73
N THR A 25 5.59 21.27 15.57
CA THR A 25 5.89 22.66 15.24
C THR A 25 7.40 22.88 15.06
N ALA A 26 8.24 22.24 15.87
CA ALA A 26 9.69 22.32 15.75
C ALA A 26 10.17 21.69 14.43
N LEU A 27 9.63 20.53 14.07
CA LEU A 27 9.97 19.83 12.83
C LEU A 27 9.55 20.64 11.58
N LEU A 28 8.32 21.15 11.57
CA LEU A 28 7.82 21.99 10.48
C LEU A 28 8.60 23.31 10.38
N ALA A 29 8.96 23.91 11.51
CA ALA A 29 9.80 25.11 11.53
C ALA A 29 11.21 24.82 10.97
N ALA A 30 11.82 23.69 11.33
CA ALA A 30 13.12 23.29 10.80
C ALA A 30 13.09 23.12 9.27
N LEU A 31 12.05 22.46 8.74
CA LEU A 31 11.84 22.34 7.30
C LEU A 31 11.61 23.71 6.63
N ALA A 32 10.80 24.57 7.24
CA ALA A 32 10.55 25.91 6.72
C ALA A 32 11.82 26.78 6.69
N VAL A 33 12.67 26.69 7.70
CA VAL A 33 13.98 27.36 7.72
C VAL A 33 14.87 26.83 6.60
N LEU A 34 14.91 25.51 6.37
CA LEU A 34 15.71 24.93 5.29
C LEU A 34 15.23 25.40 3.90
N VAL A 35 13.92 25.45 3.68
CA VAL A 35 13.32 26.01 2.45
C VAL A 35 13.66 27.49 2.31
N GLY A 36 13.53 28.28 3.38
CA GLY A 36 13.85 29.71 3.37
C GLY A 36 15.32 29.99 3.05
N VAL A 37 16.24 29.23 3.63
CA VAL A 37 17.69 29.32 3.34
C VAL A 37 17.95 28.94 1.88
N GLY A 38 17.41 27.81 1.40
CA GLY A 38 17.57 27.38 0.00
C GLY A 38 17.02 28.41 -1.00
N ALA A 39 15.85 28.98 -0.72
CA ALA A 39 15.24 30.02 -1.54
C ALA A 39 16.07 31.32 -1.55
N LEU A 40 16.58 31.75 -0.40
CA LEU A 40 17.44 32.94 -0.30
C LEU A 40 18.74 32.74 -1.08
N LEU A 41 19.38 31.57 -0.96
CA LEU A 41 20.59 31.23 -1.73
C LEU A 41 20.30 31.24 -3.23
N THR A 42 19.20 30.61 -3.65
CA THR A 42 18.76 30.58 -5.05
C THR A 42 18.51 32.00 -5.58
N ALA A 43 17.77 32.83 -4.83
CA ALA A 43 17.47 34.20 -5.23
C ALA A 43 18.74 35.06 -5.32
N ARG A 44 19.64 34.98 -4.34
CA ARG A 44 20.93 35.65 -4.37
C ARG A 44 21.72 35.25 -5.62
N ARG A 45 21.75 33.95 -5.94
CA ARG A 45 22.47 33.42 -7.10
C ARG A 45 21.89 33.91 -8.43
N LEU A 46 20.56 34.02 -8.53
CA LEU A 46 19.87 34.53 -9.72
C LEU A 46 20.07 36.03 -9.92
N LEU A 47 20.10 36.81 -8.85
CA LEU A 47 20.25 38.27 -8.91
C LEU A 47 21.70 38.73 -9.13
N ALA A 48 22.68 37.94 -8.69
CA ALA A 48 24.10 38.30 -8.78
C ALA A 48 24.98 37.10 -9.21
N PRO A 49 24.83 36.60 -10.44
CA PRO A 49 25.51 35.38 -10.90
C PRO A 49 27.04 35.45 -10.86
N GLN A 50 27.62 36.66 -10.90
CA GLN A 50 29.06 36.91 -10.95
C GLN A 50 29.68 37.28 -9.59
N ALA A 51 28.87 37.57 -8.57
CA ALA A 51 29.35 38.20 -7.33
C ALA A 51 29.81 37.20 -6.26
N ASP A 52 29.55 35.91 -6.42
CA ASP A 52 29.76 34.94 -5.36
C ASP A 52 30.95 34.02 -5.66
N ALA A 53 31.96 34.10 -4.78
CA ALA A 53 33.03 33.13 -4.68
C ALA A 53 32.43 31.72 -4.58
N THR A 54 32.94 30.81 -5.42
CA THR A 54 32.54 29.40 -5.35
C THR A 54 32.87 28.84 -3.99
N LEU A 55 31.91 28.13 -3.39
CA LEU A 55 32.16 27.33 -2.20
C LEU A 55 33.27 26.33 -2.53
N SER A 56 34.21 26.13 -1.62
CA SER A 56 35.19 25.07 -1.81
C SER A 56 34.47 23.73 -1.95
N THR A 57 34.99 22.82 -2.80
CA THR A 57 34.36 21.52 -3.06
C THR A 57 34.08 20.74 -1.77
N MET A 58 34.96 20.85 -0.78
CA MET A 58 34.77 20.25 0.55
C MET A 58 33.57 20.86 1.29
N LEU A 59 33.45 22.19 1.33
CA LEU A 59 32.34 22.85 2.00
C LEU A 59 31.01 22.59 1.28
N LEU A 60 31.03 22.49 -0.05
CA LEU A 60 29.88 22.07 -0.86
C LEU A 60 29.43 20.65 -0.52
N ALA A 61 30.36 19.69 -0.44
CA ALA A 61 30.05 18.31 -0.06
C ALA A 61 29.48 18.20 1.37
N VAL A 62 30.07 18.92 2.33
CA VAL A 62 29.56 18.99 3.71
C VAL A 62 28.15 19.57 3.75
N THR A 63 27.90 20.63 2.98
CA THR A 63 26.56 21.26 2.90
C THR A 63 25.54 20.30 2.30
N ALA A 64 25.92 19.57 1.24
CA ALA A 64 25.04 18.61 0.58
C ALA A 64 24.66 17.44 1.49
N LEU A 65 25.65 16.84 2.18
CA LEU A 65 25.41 15.76 3.14
C LEU A 65 24.61 16.24 4.35
N GLY A 66 24.89 17.44 4.87
CA GLY A 66 24.17 18.02 5.99
C GLY A 66 22.70 18.30 5.66
N ALA A 67 22.42 18.88 4.49
CA ALA A 67 21.06 19.13 4.03
C ALA A 67 20.29 17.82 3.82
N PHE A 68 20.91 16.82 3.18
CA PHE A 68 20.32 15.51 2.99
C PHE A 68 20.00 14.82 4.31
N ALA A 69 20.95 14.80 5.26
CA ALA A 69 20.76 14.22 6.59
C ALA A 69 19.66 14.93 7.39
N ALA A 70 19.54 16.26 7.28
CA ALA A 70 18.48 17.01 7.93
C ALA A 70 17.09 16.65 7.38
N VAL A 71 16.94 16.53 6.05
CA VAL A 71 15.69 16.12 5.41
C VAL A 71 15.31 14.69 5.82
N GLU A 72 16.24 13.74 5.72
CA GLU A 72 15.96 12.34 6.07
C GLU A 72 15.69 12.17 7.59
N GLY A 73 16.46 12.86 8.43
CA GLY A 73 16.24 12.91 9.87
C GLY A 73 14.84 13.45 10.22
N SER A 74 14.40 14.52 9.55
CA SER A 74 13.04 15.06 9.74
C SER A 74 11.96 14.05 9.38
N ARG A 75 12.13 13.27 8.29
CA ARG A 75 11.17 12.22 7.91
C ARG A 75 11.13 11.09 8.92
N ARG A 76 12.27 10.67 9.45
CA ARG A 76 12.34 9.62 10.50
C ARG A 76 11.70 10.09 11.80
N VAL A 77 11.99 11.32 12.23
CA VAL A 77 11.37 11.90 13.42
C VAL A 77 9.86 12.05 13.23
N TRP A 78 9.41 12.50 12.06
CA TRP A 78 7.99 12.56 11.71
C TRP A 78 7.30 11.19 11.88
N ARG A 79 7.92 10.13 11.34
CA ARG A 79 7.40 8.76 11.46
C ARG A 79 7.35 8.27 12.90
N HIS A 80 8.36 8.58 13.71
CA HIS A 80 8.36 8.21 15.12
C HIS A 80 7.31 8.96 15.94
N LEU A 81 7.05 10.22 15.62
CA LEU A 81 6.06 11.04 16.32
C LEU A 81 4.62 10.73 15.89
N TRP A 82 4.42 10.25 14.65
CA TRP A 82 3.11 9.86 14.12
C TRP A 82 3.15 8.46 13.51
N PRO A 83 3.21 7.41 14.35
CA PRO A 83 2.97 6.04 13.87
C PRO A 83 1.60 5.99 13.21
N CYS A 84 1.55 5.39 12.02
CA CYS A 84 0.52 5.60 11.01
C CYS A 84 -0.92 5.45 11.52
N ALA A 85 -1.66 6.56 11.57
CA ALA A 85 -3.11 6.52 11.67
C ALA A 85 -3.72 6.60 10.26
N TYR A 86 -4.62 5.67 9.92
CA TYR A 86 -5.32 5.55 8.63
C TYR A 86 -6.29 6.70 8.28
N THR A 87 -6.06 7.90 8.79
CA THR A 87 -6.88 9.05 8.39
C THR A 87 -6.39 9.62 7.07
N THR A 88 -7.33 9.97 6.19
CA THR A 88 -7.05 10.67 4.93
C THR A 88 -6.25 11.96 5.15
N ARG A 89 -6.47 12.63 6.29
CA ARG A 89 -5.72 13.82 6.72
C ARG A 89 -4.24 13.53 6.96
N GLN A 90 -3.92 12.46 7.69
CA GLN A 90 -2.54 12.09 7.98
C GLN A 90 -1.77 11.77 6.70
N ARG A 91 -2.40 11.04 5.76
CA ARG A 91 -1.80 10.74 4.45
C ARG A 91 -1.42 12.01 3.67
N ARG A 92 -2.27 13.04 3.71
CA ARG A 92 -1.97 14.35 3.09
C ARG A 92 -0.80 15.04 3.80
N MET A 93 -0.70 14.94 5.12
CA MET A 93 0.40 15.52 5.89
C MET A 93 1.72 14.80 5.61
N ASP A 94 1.73 13.47 5.53
CA ASP A 94 2.89 12.69 5.11
C ASP A 94 3.36 13.11 3.72
N GLN A 95 2.44 13.24 2.76
CA GLN A 95 2.76 13.75 1.43
C GLN A 95 3.38 15.14 1.48
N ALA A 96 2.80 16.06 2.25
CA ALA A 96 3.33 17.41 2.40
C ALA A 96 4.76 17.40 2.96
N VAL A 97 5.03 16.66 4.04
CA VAL A 97 6.37 16.58 4.64
C VAL A 97 7.38 15.95 3.68
N GLY A 98 6.99 14.89 2.97
CA GLY A 98 7.84 14.23 1.98
C GLY A 98 8.25 15.17 0.83
N TRP A 99 7.28 15.89 0.26
CA TRP A 99 7.50 16.82 -0.85
C TRP A 99 8.23 18.09 -0.44
N VAL A 100 7.88 18.69 0.71
CA VAL A 100 8.57 19.89 1.23
C VAL A 100 10.04 19.60 1.51
N GLY A 101 10.36 18.42 2.07
CA GLY A 101 11.75 18.00 2.27
C GLY A 101 12.54 17.89 0.95
N SER A 102 11.96 17.28 -0.08
CA SER A 102 12.60 17.20 -1.42
C SER A 102 12.78 18.57 -2.06
N LEU A 103 11.78 19.46 -1.94
CA LEU A 103 11.85 20.81 -2.45
C LEU A 103 12.96 21.61 -1.76
N ALA A 104 13.09 21.49 -0.44
CA ALA A 104 14.16 22.12 0.33
C ALA A 104 15.54 21.68 -0.17
N LEU A 105 15.75 20.37 -0.36
CA LEU A 105 17.00 19.82 -0.85
C LEU A 105 17.35 20.33 -2.25
N LEU A 106 16.36 20.41 -3.14
CA LEU A 106 16.53 20.94 -4.49
C LEU A 106 16.88 22.43 -4.48
N LEU A 107 16.21 23.24 -3.67
CA LEU A 107 16.51 24.67 -3.54
C LEU A 107 17.93 24.93 -2.99
N VAL A 108 18.37 24.14 -2.00
CA VAL A 108 19.75 24.25 -1.51
C VAL A 108 20.74 23.86 -2.60
N ALA A 109 20.48 22.78 -3.35
CA ALA A 109 21.33 22.36 -4.46
C ALA A 109 21.47 23.46 -5.52
N PHE A 110 20.36 24.06 -5.97
CA PHE A 110 20.37 25.16 -6.95
C PHE A 110 21.02 26.44 -6.41
N GLY A 111 20.82 26.75 -5.13
CA GLY A 111 21.44 27.90 -4.48
C GLY A 111 22.95 27.76 -4.35
N CYS A 112 23.44 26.55 -4.09
CA CYS A 112 24.86 26.26 -3.97
C CYS A 112 25.55 26.05 -5.34
N VAL A 113 24.86 25.50 -6.33
CA VAL A 113 25.42 25.17 -7.65
C VAL A 113 24.55 25.76 -8.75
N TYR A 114 25.09 26.76 -9.45
CA TYR A 114 24.41 27.31 -10.62
C TYR A 114 24.73 26.45 -11.85
N PRO A 115 23.73 25.88 -12.53
CA PRO A 115 23.93 24.92 -13.63
C PRO A 115 24.66 25.51 -14.85
N GLY A 116 24.70 26.83 -14.99
CA GLY A 116 25.37 27.50 -16.11
C GLY A 116 26.90 27.61 -16.02
N TYR A 117 27.52 27.40 -14.85
CA TYR A 117 28.95 27.70 -14.68
C TYR A 117 29.83 26.49 -14.31
N TYR A 118 29.32 25.55 -13.51
CA TYR A 118 30.15 24.44 -12.98
C TYR A 118 29.36 23.13 -12.99
N THR A 119 29.34 22.45 -14.14
CA THR A 119 28.64 21.16 -14.30
C THR A 119 29.20 20.07 -13.39
N ALA A 120 30.50 20.11 -13.05
CA ALA A 120 31.14 19.13 -12.17
C ALA A 120 30.61 19.16 -10.73
N GLU A 121 30.20 20.33 -10.22
CA GLU A 121 29.67 20.47 -8.85
C GLU A 121 28.31 19.77 -8.68
N TRP A 122 27.54 19.61 -9.76
CA TRP A 122 26.29 18.84 -9.77
C TRP A 122 26.52 17.35 -9.51
N LEU A 123 27.71 16.82 -9.78
CA LEU A 123 28.03 15.41 -9.51
C LEU A 123 27.97 15.07 -8.02
N ILE A 124 28.12 16.07 -7.13
CA ILE A 124 27.96 15.90 -5.68
C ILE A 124 26.48 15.77 -5.30
N TRP A 125 25.60 16.54 -5.96
CA TRP A 125 24.18 16.61 -5.61
C TRP A 125 23.35 15.51 -6.24
N LEU A 126 23.65 15.10 -7.48
CA LEU A 126 22.83 14.15 -8.23
C LEU A 126 22.61 12.82 -7.50
N PRO A 127 23.63 12.16 -6.91
CA PRO A 127 23.42 10.92 -6.16
C PRO A 127 22.51 11.11 -4.94
N LEU A 128 22.62 12.25 -4.25
CA LEU A 128 21.80 12.57 -3.07
C LEU A 128 20.35 12.87 -3.44
N LEU A 129 20.13 13.62 -4.53
CA LEU A 129 18.79 13.89 -5.06
C LEU A 129 18.11 12.61 -5.55
N PHE A 130 18.88 11.71 -6.17
CA PHE A 130 18.38 10.40 -6.59
C PHE A 130 18.02 9.55 -5.36
N ALA A 131 18.92 9.43 -4.38
CA ALA A 131 18.66 8.73 -3.12
C ALA A 131 17.41 9.29 -2.41
N ASP A 132 17.23 10.61 -2.41
CA ASP A 132 16.03 11.27 -1.87
C ASP A 132 14.74 10.78 -2.55
N GLN A 133 14.73 10.54 -3.87
CA GLN A 133 13.55 10.04 -4.56
C GLN A 133 13.15 8.63 -4.08
N PHE A 134 14.11 7.71 -3.92
CA PHE A 134 13.84 6.35 -3.43
C PHE A 134 13.39 6.37 -1.97
N LEU A 135 14.10 7.12 -1.12
CA LEU A 135 13.75 7.22 0.30
C LEU A 135 12.37 7.84 0.47
N ARG A 136 12.00 8.85 -0.33
CA ARG A 136 10.66 9.42 -0.32
C ARG A 136 9.59 8.42 -0.73
N GLN A 137 9.83 7.58 -1.75
CA GLN A 137 8.90 6.52 -2.13
C GLN A 137 8.68 5.54 -0.96
N THR A 138 9.76 5.03 -0.35
CA THR A 138 9.65 4.15 0.82
C THR A 138 8.95 4.84 2.00
N PHE A 139 9.16 6.14 2.17
CA PHE A 139 8.45 6.93 3.17
C PHE A 139 6.96 6.98 2.90
N PHE A 140 6.49 7.09 1.66
CA PHE A 140 5.05 7.04 1.36
C PHE A 140 4.45 5.64 1.51
N GLU A 141 5.21 4.60 1.17
CA GLU A 141 4.75 3.21 1.20
C GLU A 141 4.66 2.64 2.62
N ARG A 142 5.59 2.99 3.53
CA ARG A 142 5.57 2.56 4.94
C ARG A 142 4.35 3.06 5.73
N GLY A 143 3.53 3.94 5.16
CA GLY A 143 2.23 4.33 5.72
C GLY A 143 1.19 3.21 5.73
N VAL A 144 1.39 2.23 4.87
CA VAL A 144 0.61 1.00 4.81
C VAL A 144 1.39 -0.03 5.60
N GLU A 145 1.36 0.05 6.93
CA GLU A 145 1.62 -1.18 7.68
C GLU A 145 0.58 -2.19 7.22
N PRO A 146 0.96 -3.41 6.82
CA PRO A 146 -0.02 -4.49 6.71
C PRO A 146 -0.65 -4.58 8.10
N ALA A 147 -1.94 -4.29 8.22
CA ALA A 147 -2.66 -4.28 9.48
C ALA A 147 -2.35 -5.59 10.23
N SER A 148 -1.40 -5.55 11.15
CA SER A 148 -1.05 -6.69 11.97
C SER A 148 -2.17 -6.84 12.98
N ASP A 149 -2.95 -7.91 12.83
CA ASP A 149 -3.55 -8.68 13.92
C ASP A 149 -4.20 -7.91 15.09
N VAL A 150 -4.77 -6.73 14.84
CA VAL A 150 -5.80 -6.21 15.75
C VAL A 150 -7.07 -6.95 15.37
N GLN A 151 -7.19 -8.17 15.90
CA GLN A 151 -8.43 -8.93 15.96
C GLN A 151 -9.50 -7.96 16.45
N ALA A 152 -10.29 -7.41 15.51
CA ALA A 152 -11.43 -6.60 15.85
C ALA A 152 -12.24 -7.45 16.82
N PRO A 153 -12.61 -6.94 18.01
CA PRO A 153 -13.43 -7.69 18.93
C PRO A 153 -14.64 -8.11 18.14
N GLN A 154 -14.72 -9.41 17.82
CA GLN A 154 -15.87 -9.93 17.12
C GLN A 154 -17.05 -9.49 17.97
N PRO A 155 -18.05 -8.80 17.39
CA PRO A 155 -19.28 -8.60 18.11
C PRO A 155 -19.72 -10.01 18.45
N SER A 156 -19.56 -10.38 19.71
CA SER A 156 -20.24 -11.55 20.25
C SER A 156 -21.69 -11.16 20.09
N LEU A 157 -22.28 -11.61 18.99
CA LEU A 157 -23.70 -11.73 18.82
C LEU A 157 -24.12 -12.71 19.92
N SER A 158 -24.25 -12.18 21.13
CA SER A 158 -25.23 -12.68 22.07
C SER A 158 -26.56 -12.44 21.38
N VAL A 159 -26.97 -13.42 20.58
CA VAL A 159 -28.34 -13.57 20.13
C VAL A 159 -29.13 -13.71 21.43
N ASP A 160 -29.62 -12.59 21.96
CA ASP A 160 -30.72 -12.62 22.91
C ASP A 160 -31.89 -13.19 22.10
N GLU A 161 -32.17 -14.44 22.39
CA GLU A 161 -33.25 -15.28 21.90
C GLU A 161 -34.59 -14.69 22.36
N ALA A 162 -34.93 -13.50 21.88
CA ALA A 162 -36.24 -12.91 22.06
C ALA A 162 -37.04 -13.17 20.80
N SER A 163 -37.83 -14.25 20.83
CA SER A 163 -38.79 -14.62 19.79
C SER A 163 -39.60 -13.43 19.29
N PRO A 164 -39.53 -13.10 17.99
CA PRO A 164 -40.63 -12.50 17.28
C PRO A 164 -41.32 -13.62 16.52
N THR A 165 -42.48 -14.03 17.02
CA THR A 165 -43.48 -14.84 16.29
C THR A 165 -44.02 -13.96 15.15
N GLY A 166 -43.20 -13.74 14.13
CA GLY A 166 -43.52 -12.99 12.94
C GLY A 166 -43.21 -13.89 11.76
N GLU A 167 -44.26 -14.42 11.16
CA GLU A 167 -44.26 -15.31 10.00
C GLU A 167 -43.53 -14.63 8.82
N VAL A 168 -42.24 -14.93 8.68
CA VAL A 168 -41.45 -14.55 7.50
C VAL A 168 -41.86 -15.52 6.39
N PRO A 169 -42.32 -15.05 5.22
CA PRO A 169 -42.71 -15.93 4.14
C PRO A 169 -41.50 -16.78 3.74
N ALA A 170 -41.70 -18.10 3.75
CA ALA A 170 -40.70 -19.09 3.41
C ALA A 170 -40.16 -18.83 2.00
N LEU A 171 -39.01 -18.18 1.92
CA LEU A 171 -38.14 -18.26 0.75
C LEU A 171 -37.45 -19.62 0.86
N ASP A 172 -37.89 -20.56 0.03
CA ASP A 172 -37.21 -21.83 -0.25
C ASP A 172 -35.83 -21.51 -0.86
N TYR A 173 -34.87 -21.19 0.00
CA TYR A 173 -33.47 -21.17 -0.38
C TYR A 173 -32.97 -22.61 -0.36
N VAL A 174 -33.16 -23.29 -1.49
CA VAL A 174 -32.54 -24.59 -1.75
C VAL A 174 -31.03 -24.36 -1.83
N VAL A 175 -30.33 -24.60 -0.72
CA VAL A 175 -28.88 -24.77 -0.73
C VAL A 175 -28.62 -26.07 -1.49
N ALA A 176 -28.42 -25.94 -2.80
CA ALA A 176 -28.01 -27.06 -3.63
C ALA A 176 -26.69 -27.59 -3.10
N ALA A 177 -26.67 -28.87 -2.72
CA ALA A 177 -25.43 -29.57 -2.44
C ALA A 177 -24.48 -29.44 -3.65
N PRO A 178 -23.16 -29.32 -3.44
CA PRO A 178 -22.21 -29.26 -4.54
C PRO A 178 -22.42 -30.48 -5.43
N ALA A 179 -22.83 -30.26 -6.68
CA ALA A 179 -22.97 -31.31 -7.66
C ALA A 179 -21.56 -31.72 -8.12
N ASP A 180 -21.25 -33.01 -8.06
CA ASP A 180 -19.97 -33.61 -8.46
C ASP A 180 -19.71 -33.58 -9.99
N GLY A 181 -20.04 -32.50 -10.69
CA GLY A 181 -19.91 -32.43 -12.14
C GLY A 181 -19.34 -31.10 -12.61
N ASP A 182 -18.16 -31.14 -13.24
CA ASP A 182 -17.59 -30.20 -14.24
C ASP A 182 -18.34 -28.85 -14.39
N ASP A 183 -18.45 -28.10 -13.30
CA ASP A 183 -19.31 -26.92 -13.22
C ASP A 183 -18.52 -25.71 -13.73
N ALA A 184 -18.29 -25.72 -15.04
CA ALA A 184 -17.85 -24.54 -15.77
C ALA A 184 -18.84 -23.41 -15.44
N LEU A 185 -18.33 -22.34 -14.81
CA LEU A 185 -19.08 -21.11 -14.47
C LEU A 185 -20.20 -20.86 -15.49
N ALA A 186 -21.46 -20.89 -15.04
CA ALA A 186 -22.60 -20.56 -15.87
C ALA A 186 -22.29 -19.26 -16.62
N GLY A 187 -22.42 -19.25 -17.96
CA GLY A 187 -21.64 -18.40 -18.89
C GLY A 187 -21.64 -16.87 -18.68
N GLU A 188 -22.37 -16.34 -17.71
CA GLU A 188 -22.37 -14.93 -17.31
C GLU A 188 -21.57 -14.63 -16.02
N VAL A 189 -21.18 -15.65 -15.25
CA VAL A 189 -20.44 -15.46 -14.00
C VAL A 189 -18.98 -15.16 -14.29
N LEU A 190 -18.54 -13.93 -13.98
CA LEU A 190 -17.14 -13.51 -14.17
C LEU A 190 -16.22 -13.98 -13.05
N GLN A 191 -16.78 -14.11 -11.84
CA GLN A 191 -16.02 -14.44 -10.65
C GLN A 191 -16.92 -15.09 -9.62
N GLN A 192 -16.49 -16.23 -9.09
CA GLN A 192 -17.12 -16.92 -7.98
C GLN A 192 -16.03 -17.27 -6.97
N LEU A 193 -16.20 -16.79 -5.74
CA LEU A 193 -15.24 -17.04 -4.66
C LEU A 193 -15.94 -17.66 -3.46
N PHE A 194 -15.28 -18.62 -2.85
CA PHE A 194 -15.68 -19.27 -1.61
C PHE A 194 -14.58 -19.07 -0.58
N ARG A 195 -14.97 -18.55 0.58
CA ARG A 195 -14.06 -18.43 1.73
C ARG A 195 -14.33 -19.59 2.67
N VAL A 196 -13.29 -20.34 2.99
CA VAL A 196 -13.35 -21.46 3.93
C VAL A 196 -12.50 -21.10 5.13
N ARG A 197 -12.95 -21.50 6.32
CA ARG A 197 -12.18 -21.42 7.56
C ARG A 197 -12.06 -22.82 8.13
N ASP A 198 -10.84 -23.23 8.46
CA ASP A 198 -10.58 -24.55 9.06
C ASP A 198 -10.87 -24.59 10.57
N GLU A 199 -10.64 -25.75 11.19
CA GLU A 199 -10.83 -25.96 12.64
C GLU A 199 -9.89 -25.09 13.50
N GLN A 200 -8.76 -24.65 12.96
CA GLN A 200 -7.79 -23.78 13.62
C GLN A 200 -8.11 -22.29 13.44
N GLY A 201 -9.18 -21.98 12.70
CA GLY A 201 -9.59 -20.61 12.40
C GLY A 201 -8.82 -19.97 11.25
N VAL A 202 -8.00 -20.74 10.53
CA VAL A 202 -7.20 -20.29 9.40
C VAL A 202 -8.09 -20.21 8.16
N GLU A 203 -7.97 -19.12 7.41
CA GLU A 203 -8.83 -18.83 6.27
C GLU A 203 -8.13 -19.08 4.94
N ALA A 204 -8.83 -19.74 4.02
CA ALA A 204 -8.45 -19.89 2.63
C ALA A 204 -9.56 -19.35 1.72
N VAL A 205 -9.19 -18.88 0.54
CA VAL A 205 -10.15 -18.46 -0.50
C VAL A 205 -9.92 -19.32 -1.73
N TYR A 206 -10.97 -20.01 -2.15
CA TYR A 206 -11.02 -20.75 -3.41
C TYR A 206 -11.94 -20.02 -4.36
N GLY A 207 -11.75 -20.21 -5.66
CA GLY A 207 -12.73 -19.74 -6.60
C GLY A 207 -12.27 -19.82 -8.03
N THR A 208 -13.17 -19.40 -8.90
CA THR A 208 -13.00 -19.47 -10.33
C THR A 208 -13.26 -18.10 -10.91
N VAL A 209 -12.35 -17.63 -11.78
CA VAL A 209 -12.39 -16.30 -12.38
C VAL A 209 -12.19 -16.37 -13.89
N ALA A 210 -12.93 -15.54 -14.62
CA ALA A 210 -12.93 -15.53 -16.08
C ALA A 210 -12.13 -14.36 -16.66
N ALA A 211 -11.24 -14.64 -17.60
CA ALA A 211 -10.54 -13.67 -18.44
C ALA A 211 -11.12 -13.67 -19.86
N ASP A 212 -11.70 -12.53 -20.26
CA ASP A 212 -12.21 -12.33 -21.61
C ASP A 212 -11.14 -11.73 -22.53
N PHE A 213 -11.08 -12.25 -23.76
CA PHE A 213 -10.17 -11.83 -24.81
C PHE A 213 -10.94 -11.39 -26.05
N VAL A 214 -10.56 -10.25 -26.62
CA VAL A 214 -11.01 -9.81 -27.94
C VAL A 214 -10.05 -10.28 -29.05
N PRO A 215 -10.47 -10.34 -30.33
CA PRO A 215 -9.59 -10.72 -31.42
C PRO A 215 -8.29 -9.89 -31.46
N GLY A 216 -7.15 -10.56 -31.61
CA GLY A 216 -5.82 -9.98 -31.58
C GLY A 216 -5.23 -9.81 -30.17
N GLN A 217 -6.02 -9.93 -29.10
CA GLN A 217 -5.53 -9.84 -27.73
C GLN A 217 -4.82 -11.14 -27.33
N ARG A 218 -3.65 -11.00 -26.68
CA ARG A 218 -2.88 -12.14 -26.15
C ARG A 218 -2.77 -12.14 -24.63
N HIS A 219 -2.97 -10.99 -23.98
CA HIS A 219 -2.81 -10.80 -22.54
C HIS A 219 -4.06 -10.20 -21.93
N ALA A 220 -4.49 -10.72 -20.78
CA ALA A 220 -5.55 -10.18 -19.95
C ALA A 220 -5.08 -10.10 -18.49
N VAL A 221 -5.63 -9.16 -17.72
CA VAL A 221 -5.28 -8.98 -16.31
C VAL A 221 -6.53 -9.14 -15.46
N LEU A 222 -6.46 -10.01 -14.46
CA LEU A 222 -7.53 -10.25 -13.49
C LEU A 222 -7.18 -9.62 -12.15
N HIS A 223 -8.20 -9.10 -11.47
CA HIS A 223 -8.09 -8.58 -10.11
C HIS A 223 -9.10 -9.31 -9.24
N VAL A 224 -8.60 -10.04 -8.24
CA VAL A 224 -9.43 -10.82 -7.32
C VAL A 224 -9.32 -10.19 -5.95
N GLY A 225 -10.43 -9.65 -5.43
CA GLY A 225 -10.48 -9.05 -4.10
C GLY A 225 -10.81 -10.06 -3.01
N PHE A 226 -10.17 -9.94 -1.85
CA PHE A 226 -10.49 -10.70 -0.64
C PHE A 226 -11.18 -9.75 0.35
N CYS A 227 -12.49 -9.92 0.55
CA CYS A 227 -13.31 -9.10 1.44
C CYS A 227 -14.06 -9.96 2.48
N PRO A 228 -13.77 -9.83 3.78
CA PRO A 228 -12.70 -9.02 4.37
C PRO A 228 -11.28 -9.48 3.96
N PRO A 229 -10.23 -8.66 4.12
CA PRO A 229 -8.86 -9.09 3.87
C PRO A 229 -8.51 -10.35 4.65
N LEU A 230 -7.63 -11.19 4.09
CA LEU A 230 -7.01 -12.31 4.79
C LEU A 230 -6.07 -11.79 5.88
N VAL A 231 -5.91 -12.57 6.93
CA VAL A 231 -5.08 -12.21 8.10
C VAL A 231 -3.60 -12.03 7.70
N ARG A 232 -3.11 -12.90 6.80
CA ARG A 232 -1.73 -12.88 6.29
C ARG A 232 -1.73 -12.91 4.77
N SER A 233 -0.60 -12.55 4.17
CA SER A 233 -0.42 -12.67 2.72
C SER A 233 -0.51 -14.15 2.34
N PRO A 234 -1.43 -14.55 1.43
CA PRO A 234 -1.54 -15.93 1.01
C PRO A 234 -0.44 -16.31 0.01
N GLU A 235 -0.13 -17.60 -0.06
CA GLU A 235 0.42 -18.27 -1.24
C GLU A 235 -0.73 -18.41 -2.25
N ILE A 236 -0.47 -18.05 -3.51
CA ILE A 236 -1.49 -18.09 -4.57
C ILE A 236 -1.13 -19.21 -5.54
N GLU A 237 -2.07 -20.11 -5.72
CA GLU A 237 -2.08 -21.09 -6.79
C GLU A 237 -3.17 -20.66 -7.78
N ALA A 238 -2.82 -20.58 -9.06
CA ALA A 238 -3.74 -20.17 -10.09
C ALA A 238 -3.43 -20.89 -11.41
N GLU A 239 -4.40 -21.65 -11.91
CA GLU A 239 -4.24 -22.49 -13.09
C GLU A 239 -5.42 -22.33 -14.04
N PRO A 240 -5.21 -22.33 -15.37
CA PRO A 240 -6.31 -22.30 -16.33
C PRO A 240 -7.03 -23.65 -16.32
N CYS A 241 -8.34 -23.64 -16.06
CA CYS A 241 -9.15 -24.86 -15.99
C CYS A 241 -10.08 -25.05 -17.21
N ALA A 242 -10.43 -23.96 -17.91
CA ALA A 242 -11.23 -24.05 -19.13
C ALA A 242 -10.88 -22.94 -20.15
N GLY A 243 -11.19 -23.19 -21.43
CA GLY A 243 -10.94 -22.27 -22.53
C GLY A 243 -9.70 -22.62 -23.38
N PRO A 244 -9.22 -21.69 -24.24
CA PRO A 244 -8.01 -21.89 -25.02
C PRO A 244 -6.75 -22.01 -24.16
N ASP A 245 -5.70 -22.65 -24.70
CA ASP A 245 -4.41 -22.82 -24.01
C ASP A 245 -3.80 -21.47 -23.58
N ALA A 246 -3.54 -21.37 -22.28
CA ALA A 246 -3.13 -20.15 -21.61
C ALA A 246 -2.13 -20.45 -20.49
N ARG A 247 -1.38 -19.43 -20.08
CA ARG A 247 -0.54 -19.46 -18.89
C ARG A 247 -0.97 -18.35 -17.95
N VAL A 248 -0.99 -18.66 -16.65
CA VAL A 248 -1.35 -17.72 -15.60
C VAL A 248 -0.10 -17.36 -14.81
N LYS A 249 0.11 -16.07 -14.55
CA LYS A 249 1.22 -15.55 -13.73
C LYS A 249 0.67 -14.63 -12.66
N VAL A 250 1.06 -14.89 -11.41
CA VAL A 250 0.78 -13.98 -10.29
C VAL A 250 1.70 -12.76 -10.40
N LEU A 251 1.12 -11.56 -10.56
CA LEU A 251 1.87 -10.31 -10.65
C LEU A 251 2.05 -9.64 -9.29
N GLN A 252 0.99 -9.64 -8.47
CA GLN A 252 0.98 -9.05 -7.13
C GLN A 252 0.06 -9.86 -6.23
N CYS A 253 0.50 -10.16 -5.02
CA CYS A 253 -0.29 -10.81 -4.00
C CYS A 253 -0.32 -9.95 -2.73
N PHE A 254 -1.52 -9.72 -2.20
CA PHE A 254 -1.77 -8.98 -0.96
C PHE A 254 -2.86 -9.67 -0.14
N THR A 255 -2.99 -9.31 1.13
CA THR A 255 -4.07 -9.79 2.02
C THR A 255 -5.47 -9.44 1.53
N HIS A 256 -5.63 -8.33 0.80
CA HIS A 256 -6.93 -7.85 0.30
C HIS A 256 -7.19 -8.24 -1.15
N GLY A 257 -6.30 -8.98 -1.79
CA GLY A 257 -6.50 -9.45 -3.16
C GLY A 257 -5.22 -9.82 -3.90
N VAL A 258 -5.42 -10.29 -5.13
CA VAL A 258 -4.34 -10.71 -6.03
C VAL A 258 -4.58 -10.20 -7.44
N ARG A 259 -3.47 -9.89 -8.13
CA ARG A 259 -3.45 -9.49 -9.53
C ARG A 259 -2.80 -10.60 -10.36
N LEU A 260 -3.55 -11.15 -11.31
CA LEU A 260 -3.09 -12.22 -12.20
C LEU A 260 -2.94 -11.69 -13.63
N GLU A 261 -1.96 -12.21 -14.35
CA GLU A 261 -1.84 -12.07 -15.80
C GLU A 261 -2.16 -13.40 -16.47
N VAL A 262 -3.14 -13.40 -17.37
CA VAL A 262 -3.49 -14.56 -18.21
C VAL A 262 -2.98 -14.31 -19.62
N ARG A 263 -2.13 -15.20 -20.13
CA ARG A 263 -1.49 -15.08 -21.44
C ARG A 263 -1.81 -16.27 -22.32
N LEU A 264 -2.44 -16.03 -23.47
CA LEU A 264 -2.70 -17.06 -24.49
C LEU A 264 -1.40 -17.47 -25.22
N ALA A 265 -1.35 -18.74 -25.65
CA ALA A 265 -0.25 -19.26 -26.47
C ALA A 265 -0.11 -18.47 -27.78
N GLU A 266 -1.23 -18.28 -28.50
CA GLU A 266 -1.38 -17.42 -29.68
C GLU A 266 -2.38 -16.28 -29.42
N PRO A 267 -2.27 -15.12 -30.10
CA PRO A 267 -3.32 -14.10 -30.04
C PRO A 267 -4.70 -14.66 -30.40
N ALA A 268 -5.74 -14.22 -29.70
CA ALA A 268 -7.11 -14.69 -29.92
C ALA A 268 -7.56 -14.43 -31.36
N ARG A 269 -8.03 -15.47 -32.07
CA ARG A 269 -8.55 -15.33 -33.46
C ARG A 269 -10.00 -14.86 -33.51
N LYS A 270 -10.77 -15.20 -32.48
CA LYS A 270 -12.17 -14.83 -32.23
C LYS A 270 -12.31 -14.49 -30.74
N PRO A 271 -13.38 -13.78 -30.31
CA PRO A 271 -13.62 -13.57 -28.90
C PRO A 271 -13.63 -14.91 -28.15
N CYS A 272 -12.90 -14.99 -27.05
CA CYS A 272 -12.80 -16.20 -26.24
C CYS A 272 -12.64 -15.86 -24.77
N ARG A 273 -12.91 -16.84 -23.92
CA ARG A 273 -12.79 -16.77 -22.48
C ARG A 273 -11.85 -17.87 -21.99
N VAL A 274 -10.98 -17.52 -21.06
CA VAL A 274 -10.19 -18.47 -20.26
C VAL A 274 -10.68 -18.40 -18.84
N THR A 275 -11.00 -19.55 -18.27
CA THR A 275 -11.39 -19.69 -16.88
C THR A 275 -10.17 -20.15 -16.07
N VAL A 276 -9.97 -19.51 -14.91
CA VAL A 276 -8.83 -19.76 -14.03
C VAL A 276 -9.36 -20.19 -12.68
N ASP A 277 -8.93 -21.36 -12.21
CA ASP A 277 -9.10 -21.78 -10.83
C ASP A 277 -8.03 -21.13 -9.97
N LEU A 278 -8.44 -20.65 -8.80
CA LEU A 278 -7.63 -19.89 -7.88
C LEU A 278 -7.79 -20.46 -6.47
N ALA A 279 -6.66 -20.70 -5.82
CA ALA A 279 -6.56 -20.94 -4.39
C ALA A 279 -5.62 -19.90 -3.75
N ALA A 280 -6.12 -19.21 -2.74
CA ALA A 280 -5.36 -18.32 -1.88
C ALA A 280 -5.29 -18.97 -0.49
N ILE A 281 -4.15 -19.58 -0.20
CA ILE A 281 -3.91 -20.40 0.99
C ILE A 281 -2.87 -19.68 1.86
N PRO A 282 -2.99 -19.66 3.20
CA PRO A 282 -1.95 -19.12 4.05
C PRO A 282 -0.61 -19.82 3.82
N ALA A 283 0.48 -19.05 3.70
CA ALA A 283 1.81 -19.57 3.37
C ALA A 283 2.36 -20.63 4.36
N ASP A 284 1.85 -20.64 5.59
CA ASP A 284 2.27 -21.56 6.65
C ASP A 284 1.36 -22.81 6.75
N ALA A 285 0.33 -22.93 5.91
CA ALA A 285 -0.61 -24.05 5.99
C ALA A 285 0.08 -25.36 5.57
N PRO A 286 -0.12 -26.47 6.30
CA PRO A 286 0.38 -27.77 5.89
C PRO A 286 -0.25 -28.13 4.54
N ARG A 287 0.58 -28.34 3.51
CA ARG A 287 0.12 -28.78 2.21
C ARG A 287 -0.48 -30.17 2.38
N HIS A 288 -1.81 -30.28 2.29
CA HIS A 288 -2.43 -31.58 2.11
C HIS A 288 -1.95 -32.09 0.74
N ALA A 289 -1.13 -33.14 0.76
CA ALA A 289 -0.67 -33.78 -0.46
C ALA A 289 -1.90 -34.20 -1.27
N SER A 290 -2.09 -33.57 -2.43
CA SER A 290 -3.13 -33.93 -3.38
C SER A 290 -2.97 -35.42 -3.73
N ALA A 291 -3.96 -36.23 -3.37
CA ALA A 291 -4.01 -37.65 -3.67
C ALA A 291 -4.44 -37.91 -5.12
#